data_AF-A0A7K2QIC6-F1
#
_entry.id   AF-A0A7K2QIC6-F1
#
_cell.length_a   1.000
_cell.length_b   1.000
_cell.length_c   1.000
_cell.angle_alpha   90.00
_cell.angle_beta   90.00
_cell.angle_gamma   90.00
#
_symmetry.space_group_name_H-M   'P 1'
#
loop_
_entity.id
_entity.type
_entity.pdbx_description
1 polymer ?
#
loop_
_entity_poly.entity_id
_entity_poly.type
_entity_poly.pdbx_seq_one_letter_code
_entity_poly.pdbx_strand_id
1 'polypeptide(L)'
;MHQPNLFPRLSTLAKLFAADTWIVLDDVQFTRRDYQHRTRLADLDDPARQRWLTIPTRLPSGRSTLIRDALIDDPVLARRRTEGLLRQHYGHSPHWPALAQALAPVLDAFATERTTIVAETSTRLLLDLLGWRRQILTSSDLPTRPGRSQRLADLAAATGARTYLCGTGG
;
A
#
# COMPACT_ATOMS: atom_id res chain seq x y z
N MET A 1 7.59 -1.93 10.31
CA MET A 1 7.38 -0.59 9.72
C MET A 1 7.54 -0.68 8.21
N HIS A 2 6.59 -0.17 7.44
CA HIS A 2 6.68 -0.16 5.98
C HIS A 2 5.77 0.92 5.40
N GLN A 3 6.18 1.55 4.31
CA GLN A 3 5.34 2.50 3.57
C GLN A 3 4.15 1.78 2.94
N PRO A 4 2.97 2.39 2.84
CA PRO A 4 1.84 1.76 2.17
C PRO A 4 2.14 1.57 0.68
N ASN A 5 1.97 0.34 0.20
CA ASN A 5 2.16 -0.02 -1.20
C ASN A 5 0.80 -0.38 -1.80
N LEU A 6 0.50 0.13 -3.00
CA LEU A 6 -0.66 -0.32 -3.75
C LEU A 6 -0.45 -1.78 -4.15
N PHE A 7 -1.36 -2.68 -3.74
CA PHE A 7 -1.29 -4.13 -3.96
C PHE A 7 0.16 -4.66 -3.84
N PRO A 8 0.70 -4.75 -2.60
CA PRO A 8 2.11 -5.01 -2.35
C PRO A 8 2.58 -6.29 -3.02
N ARG A 9 3.84 -6.27 -3.49
CA ARG A 9 4.53 -7.48 -3.97
C ARG A 9 4.51 -8.57 -2.90
N LEU A 10 4.54 -9.83 -3.32
CA LEU A 10 4.53 -10.97 -2.41
C LEU A 10 5.63 -10.90 -1.34
N SER A 11 6.84 -10.44 -1.67
CA SER A 11 7.91 -10.28 -0.68
C SER A 11 7.63 -9.21 0.38
N THR A 12 6.92 -8.14 0.00
CA THR A 12 6.46 -7.12 0.95
C THR A 12 5.32 -7.68 1.80
N LEU A 13 4.36 -8.37 1.17
CA LEU A 13 3.23 -8.97 1.86
C LEU A 13 3.69 -10.04 2.87
N ALA A 14 4.63 -10.91 2.49
CA ALA A 14 5.22 -11.92 3.37
C ALA A 14 5.94 -11.29 4.59
N LYS A 15 6.67 -10.19 4.37
CA LYS A 15 7.31 -9.43 5.45
C LYS A 15 6.27 -8.86 6.43
N LEU A 16 5.17 -8.30 5.91
CA LEU A 16 4.09 -7.77 6.74
C LEU A 16 3.35 -8.88 7.48
N PHE A 17 3.08 -9.99 6.79
CA PHE A 17 2.40 -11.15 7.35
C PHE A 17 3.18 -11.77 8.53
N ALA A 18 4.51 -11.80 8.45
CA ALA A 18 5.38 -12.28 9.51
C ALA A 18 5.50 -11.32 10.72
N ALA A 19 4.95 -10.10 10.63
CA ALA A 19 5.02 -9.12 11.71
C ALA A 19 3.79 -9.18 12.63
N ASP A 20 4.01 -8.97 13.93
CA ASP A 20 2.93 -8.77 14.92
C ASP A 20 2.32 -7.37 14.86
N THR A 21 3.00 -6.42 14.22
CA THR A 21 2.52 -5.05 14.07
C THR A 21 3.03 -4.45 12.77
N TRP A 22 2.12 -3.87 12.00
CA TRP A 22 2.47 -3.02 10.87
C TRP A 22 2.31 -1.55 11.24
N ILE A 23 3.42 -0.83 11.38
CA ILE A 23 3.42 0.63 11.41
C ILE A 23 3.49 1.14 9.96
N VAL A 24 2.41 1.79 9.51
CA VAL A 24 2.28 2.47 8.22
C VAL A 24 3.13 3.74 8.25
N LEU A 25 4.11 3.82 7.36
CA LEU A 25 4.98 5.01 7.24
C LEU A 25 4.36 6.02 6.26
N ASP A 26 3.48 6.90 6.74
CA ASP A 26 2.70 7.85 5.92
C ASP A 26 3.30 9.28 5.87
N ASP A 27 4.08 9.65 6.87
CA ASP A 27 4.79 10.93 7.03
C ASP A 27 6.26 10.84 6.56
N VAL A 28 6.55 10.01 5.57
CA VAL A 28 7.82 10.05 4.81
C VAL A 28 7.58 10.59 3.40
N GLN A 29 8.65 11.01 2.72
CA GLN A 29 8.58 11.55 1.37
C GLN A 29 7.98 10.55 0.36
N PHE A 30 7.04 11.02 -0.45
CA PHE A 30 6.48 10.26 -1.56
C PHE A 30 7.52 10.04 -2.67
N THR A 31 7.57 8.82 -3.21
CA THR A 31 8.51 8.41 -4.24
C THR A 31 7.79 8.01 -5.53
N ARG A 32 7.91 8.84 -6.58
CA ARG A 32 7.25 8.66 -7.89
C ARG A 32 7.57 7.36 -8.63
N ARG A 33 8.63 6.65 -8.27
CA ARG A 33 9.02 5.38 -8.90
C ARG A 33 8.85 4.19 -7.96
N ASP A 34 8.25 4.39 -6.79
CA ASP A 34 8.00 3.32 -5.84
C ASP A 34 6.58 2.77 -5.98
N TYR A 35 6.23 1.80 -5.14
CA TYR A 35 4.97 1.05 -5.20
C TYR A 35 3.82 1.73 -4.44
N GLN A 36 4.02 2.96 -3.95
CA GLN A 36 3.02 3.73 -3.21
C GLN A 36 1.75 4.06 -4.02
N HIS A 37 1.85 4.10 -5.36
CA HIS A 37 0.75 4.46 -6.26
C HIS A 37 0.67 3.57 -7.50
N ARG A 38 1.50 2.53 -7.57
CA ARG A 38 1.55 1.62 -8.72
C ARG A 38 1.93 0.22 -8.31
N THR A 39 1.41 -0.75 -9.02
CA THR A 39 1.73 -2.17 -8.84
C THR A 39 1.86 -2.88 -10.19
N ARG A 40 2.50 -4.04 -10.17
CA ARG A 40 2.55 -4.91 -11.34
C ARG A 40 1.48 -5.98 -11.20
N LEU A 41 0.58 -6.02 -12.16
CA LEU A 41 -0.37 -7.10 -12.34
C LEU A 41 0.29 -8.18 -13.19
N ALA A 42 0.45 -9.37 -12.62
CA ALA A 42 0.86 -10.55 -13.37
C ALA A 42 -0.35 -11.17 -14.06
N ASP A 43 -0.15 -11.68 -15.27
CA ASP A 43 -1.12 -12.50 -15.98
C ASP A 43 -1.34 -13.84 -15.24
N LEU A 44 -2.54 -14.41 -15.35
CA LEU A 44 -2.91 -15.65 -14.67
C LEU A 44 -2.20 -16.88 -15.28
N ASP A 45 -2.00 -16.88 -16.60
CA ASP A 45 -1.45 -18.02 -17.34
C ASP A 45 0.08 -17.91 -17.46
N ASP A 46 0.62 -16.69 -17.48
CA ASP A 46 2.05 -16.41 -17.59
C ASP A 46 2.50 -15.29 -16.64
N PRO A 47 2.96 -15.62 -15.41
CA PRO A 47 3.39 -14.62 -14.44
C PRO A 47 4.59 -13.74 -14.87
N ALA A 48 5.32 -14.12 -15.92
CA ALA A 48 6.37 -13.29 -16.50
C ALA A 48 5.80 -12.11 -17.29
N ARG A 49 4.57 -12.23 -17.81
CA ARG A 49 3.84 -11.13 -18.43
C ARG A 49 3.23 -10.26 -17.35
N GLN A 50 3.77 -9.06 -17.22
CA GLN A 50 3.36 -8.11 -16.19
C GLN A 50 2.97 -6.78 -16.81
N ARG A 51 1.89 -6.19 -16.31
CA ARG A 51 1.44 -4.84 -16.68
C ARG A 51 1.41 -3.94 -15.46
N TRP A 52 1.84 -2.69 -15.63
CA TRP A 52 1.67 -1.69 -14.59
C TRP A 52 0.22 -1.25 -14.48
N LEU A 53 -0.30 -1.29 -13.26
CA LEU A 53 -1.44 -0.50 -12.82
C LEU A 53 -0.89 0.69 -12.05
N THR A 54 -1.26 1.90 -12.46
CA THR A 54 -0.78 3.16 -11.85
C THR A 54 -1.99 4.04 -11.54
N ILE A 55 -2.10 4.49 -10.29
CA ILE A 55 -3.00 5.56 -9.88
C ILE A 55 -2.32 6.89 -10.25
N PRO A 56 -2.93 7.72 -11.11
CA PRO A 56 -2.39 9.05 -11.39
C PRO A 56 -2.38 9.91 -10.12
N THR A 57 -1.20 10.36 -9.70
CA THR A 57 -1.01 11.05 -8.42
C THR A 57 -0.37 12.44 -8.63
N ARG A 58 -1.00 13.46 -8.07
CA ARG A 58 -0.48 14.82 -7.92
C ARG A 58 0.27 14.96 -6.61
N LEU A 59 1.36 15.75 -6.65
CA LEU A 59 2.21 16.04 -5.51
C LEU A 59 2.15 17.54 -5.19
N PRO A 60 1.29 17.97 -4.23
CA PRO A 60 1.03 19.39 -3.97
C PRO A 60 2.29 20.20 -3.62
N SER A 61 3.25 19.58 -2.95
CA SER A 61 4.54 20.20 -2.59
C SER A 61 5.69 19.69 -3.47
N GLY A 62 5.38 19.16 -4.65
CA GLY A 62 6.38 18.60 -5.55
C GLY A 62 7.17 17.48 -4.88
N ARG A 63 8.51 17.56 -4.91
CA ARG A 63 9.38 16.52 -4.34
C ARG A 63 9.23 16.39 -2.82
N SER A 64 8.88 17.44 -2.08
CA SER A 64 8.76 17.37 -0.61
C SER A 64 7.43 16.80 -0.11
N THR A 65 6.50 16.48 -1.02
CA THR A 65 5.19 15.90 -0.66
C THR A 65 5.37 14.62 0.16
N LEU A 66 4.73 14.55 1.33
CA LEU A 66 4.69 13.33 2.13
C LEU A 66 3.70 12.33 1.52
N ILE A 67 3.85 11.05 1.82
CA ILE A 67 2.96 10.00 1.32
C ILE A 67 1.50 10.31 1.65
N ARG A 68 1.21 10.75 2.89
CA ARG A 68 -0.14 11.13 3.33
C ARG A 68 -0.75 12.30 2.57
N ASP A 69 0.08 13.17 2.02
CA ASP A 69 -0.36 14.39 1.33
C ASP A 69 -0.54 14.18 -0.19
N ALA A 70 -0.16 13.01 -0.72
CA ALA A 70 -0.28 12.69 -2.13
C ALA A 70 -1.74 12.54 -2.58
N LEU A 71 -2.13 13.32 -3.59
CA LEU A 71 -3.51 13.41 -4.09
C LEU A 71 -3.69 12.62 -5.38
N ILE A 72 -4.87 12.04 -5.59
CA ILE A 72 -5.25 11.42 -6.86
C ILE A 72 -5.62 12.52 -7.85
N ASP A 73 -5.17 12.39 -9.11
CA ASP A 73 -5.40 13.42 -10.12
C ASP A 73 -6.88 13.52 -10.55
N ASP A 74 -7.47 12.41 -10.96
CA ASP A 74 -8.90 12.29 -11.22
C ASP A 74 -9.41 11.04 -10.49
N PRO A 75 -10.03 11.20 -9.30
CA PRO A 75 -10.48 10.08 -8.48
C PRO A 75 -11.48 9.17 -9.19
N VAL A 76 -12.43 9.74 -9.95
CA VAL A 76 -13.48 8.98 -10.63
C VAL A 76 -12.90 8.15 -11.77
N LEU A 77 -12.05 8.78 -12.60
CA LEU A 77 -11.39 8.09 -13.70
C LEU A 77 -10.37 7.06 -13.20
N ALA A 78 -9.59 7.39 -12.16
CA ALA A 78 -8.62 6.48 -11.57
C ALA A 78 -9.29 5.25 -10.97
N ARG A 79 -10.42 5.42 -10.27
CA ARG A 79 -11.25 4.31 -9.78
C ARG A 79 -11.70 3.41 -10.92
N ARG A 80 -12.35 3.98 -11.95
CA ARG A 80 -12.86 3.24 -13.11
C ARG A 80 -11.74 2.48 -13.86
N ARG A 81 -10.59 3.11 -14.06
CA ARG A 81 -9.43 2.48 -14.72
C ARG A 81 -8.84 1.35 -13.89
N THR A 82 -8.73 1.54 -12.57
CA THR A 82 -8.23 0.52 -11.65
C THR A 82 -9.15 -0.70 -11.67
N GLU A 83 -10.45 -0.50 -11.49
CA GLU A 83 -11.48 -1.55 -11.54
C GLU A 83 -11.46 -2.30 -12.88
N GLY A 84 -11.44 -1.56 -13.99
CA GLY A 84 -11.39 -2.13 -15.34
C GLY A 84 -10.13 -2.95 -15.61
N LEU A 85 -8.95 -2.47 -15.17
CA LEU A 85 -7.69 -3.20 -15.34
C LEU A 85 -7.64 -4.49 -14.51
N LEU A 86 -8.11 -4.45 -13.26
CA LEU A 86 -8.19 -5.63 -12.39
C LEU A 86 -9.15 -6.66 -12.99
N ARG A 87 -10.34 -6.23 -13.45
CA ARG A 87 -11.29 -7.11 -14.12
C ARG A 87 -10.74 -7.68 -15.42
N GLN A 88 -9.99 -6.90 -16.19
CA GLN A 88 -9.36 -7.39 -17.42
C GLN A 88 -8.35 -8.52 -17.13
N HIS A 89 -7.50 -8.37 -16.10
CA HIS A 89 -6.45 -9.35 -15.79
C HIS A 89 -6.99 -10.58 -15.05
N TYR A 90 -7.92 -10.36 -14.11
CA TYR A 90 -8.33 -11.41 -13.17
C TYR A 90 -9.77 -11.88 -13.37
N GLY A 91 -10.54 -11.24 -14.24
CA GLY A 91 -11.99 -11.48 -14.41
C GLY A 91 -12.37 -12.90 -14.85
N HIS A 92 -11.46 -13.59 -15.53
CA HIS A 92 -11.66 -14.98 -15.97
C HIS A 92 -11.24 -16.01 -14.91
N SER A 93 -10.63 -15.57 -13.79
CA SER A 93 -10.28 -16.46 -12.69
C SER A 93 -11.55 -17.01 -12.02
N PRO A 94 -11.59 -18.30 -11.62
CA PRO A 94 -12.67 -18.83 -10.80
C PRO A 94 -12.79 -18.12 -9.43
N HIS A 95 -11.72 -17.46 -8.97
CA HIS A 95 -11.71 -16.69 -7.71
C HIS A 95 -12.14 -15.22 -7.88
N TRP A 96 -12.38 -14.76 -9.11
CA TRP A 96 -12.78 -13.37 -9.37
C TRP A 96 -14.02 -12.91 -8.59
N PRO A 97 -15.12 -13.68 -8.48
CA PRO A 97 -16.30 -13.22 -7.77
C PRO A 97 -16.00 -12.84 -6.30
N ALA A 98 -15.20 -13.66 -5.61
CA ALA A 98 -14.80 -13.39 -4.24
C ALA A 98 -13.86 -12.18 -4.14
N LEU A 99 -12.88 -12.07 -5.05
CA LEU A 99 -11.95 -10.94 -5.09
C LEU A 99 -12.68 -9.62 -5.42
N ALA A 100 -13.62 -9.65 -6.38
CA ALA A 100 -14.40 -8.47 -6.77
C ALA A 100 -15.23 -7.94 -5.60
N GLN A 101 -15.83 -8.81 -4.80
CA GLN A 101 -16.52 -8.42 -3.57
C GLN A 101 -15.54 -7.84 -2.54
N ALA A 102 -14.39 -8.49 -2.33
CA ALA A 102 -13.38 -8.00 -1.39
C ALA A 102 -12.79 -6.64 -1.79
N LEU A 103 -12.74 -6.30 -3.09
CA LEU A 103 -12.19 -5.05 -3.61
C LEU A 103 -13.02 -3.80 -3.29
N ALA A 104 -14.28 -3.94 -2.85
CA ALA A 104 -15.17 -2.80 -2.64
C ALA A 104 -14.55 -1.68 -1.76
N PRO A 105 -13.95 -1.97 -0.57
CA PRO A 105 -13.33 -0.93 0.24
C PRO A 105 -12.18 -0.20 -0.47
N VAL A 106 -11.43 -0.90 -1.33
CA VAL A 106 -10.33 -0.29 -2.11
C VAL A 106 -10.90 0.65 -3.17
N LEU A 107 -12.00 0.27 -3.83
CA LEU A 107 -12.65 1.12 -4.82
C LEU A 107 -13.34 2.34 -4.19
N ASP A 108 -13.90 2.17 -3.00
CA ASP A 108 -14.52 3.26 -2.23
C ASP A 108 -13.47 4.24 -1.70
N ALA A 109 -12.26 3.75 -1.35
CA ALA A 109 -11.15 4.58 -0.92
C ALA A 109 -10.72 5.64 -1.95
N PHE A 110 -11.03 5.48 -3.24
CA PHE A 110 -10.77 6.51 -4.24
C PHE A 110 -11.54 7.82 -3.95
N ALA A 111 -12.70 7.75 -3.31
CA ALA A 111 -13.48 8.93 -2.92
C ALA A 111 -12.78 9.82 -1.88
N THR A 112 -11.75 9.30 -1.19
CA THR A 112 -10.92 10.10 -0.28
C THR A 112 -9.97 11.05 -1.01
N GLU A 113 -9.78 10.86 -2.32
CA GLU A 113 -8.81 11.58 -3.15
C GLU A 113 -7.35 11.40 -2.73
N ARG A 114 -7.07 10.53 -1.75
CA ARG A 114 -5.72 10.29 -1.20
C ARG A 114 -5.14 9.00 -1.74
N THR A 115 -3.98 9.10 -2.37
CA THR A 115 -3.29 7.93 -2.93
C THR A 115 -2.88 6.94 -1.81
N THR A 116 -2.44 7.46 -0.66
CA THR A 116 -2.04 6.63 0.48
C THR A 116 -3.18 5.74 1.00
N ILE A 117 -4.42 6.25 1.01
CA ILE A 117 -5.56 5.53 1.59
C ILE A 117 -5.92 4.35 0.69
N VAL A 118 -5.90 4.52 -0.63
CA VAL A 118 -6.10 3.42 -1.58
C VAL A 118 -4.99 2.37 -1.44
N ALA A 119 -3.73 2.80 -1.35
CA ALA A 119 -2.59 1.91 -1.20
C ALA A 119 -2.65 1.09 0.11
N GLU A 120 -2.89 1.77 1.24
CA GLU A 120 -3.04 1.12 2.54
C GLU A 120 -4.22 0.14 2.55
N THR A 121 -5.39 0.58 2.07
CA THR A 121 -6.60 -0.27 2.01
C THR A 121 -6.36 -1.51 1.16
N SER A 122 -5.65 -1.39 0.04
CA SER A 122 -5.30 -2.54 -0.80
C SER A 122 -4.32 -3.51 -0.12
N THR A 123 -3.39 -3.02 0.70
CA THR A 123 -2.50 -3.85 1.51
C THR A 123 -3.29 -4.58 2.60
N ARG A 124 -4.16 -3.86 3.32
CA ARG A 124 -5.03 -4.42 4.37
C ARG A 124 -5.91 -5.53 3.81
N LEU A 125 -6.56 -5.29 2.67
CA LEU A 125 -7.35 -6.30 1.97
C LEU A 125 -6.56 -7.60 1.74
N LEU A 126 -5.33 -7.52 1.21
CA LEU A 126 -4.53 -8.72 0.96
C LEU A 126 -4.12 -9.42 2.26
N LEU A 127 -3.79 -8.67 3.31
CA LEU A 127 -3.50 -9.24 4.63
C LEU A 127 -4.72 -9.92 5.25
N ASP A 128 -5.90 -9.31 5.14
CA ASP A 128 -7.17 -9.85 5.63
C ASP A 128 -7.54 -11.14 4.90
N LEU A 129 -7.37 -11.20 3.57
CA LEU A 129 -7.57 -12.42 2.78
C LEU A 129 -6.63 -13.56 3.19
N LEU A 130 -5.44 -13.23 3.70
CA LEU A 130 -4.49 -14.21 4.24
C LEU A 130 -4.74 -14.54 5.72
N GLY A 131 -5.76 -13.94 6.35
CA GLY A 131 -6.11 -14.17 7.75
C GLY A 131 -5.19 -13.45 8.75
N TRP A 132 -4.44 -12.44 8.32
CA TRP A 132 -3.60 -11.63 9.20
C TRP A 132 -4.47 -10.63 9.96
N ARG A 133 -4.60 -10.79 11.28
CA ARG A 133 -5.45 -9.97 12.16
C ARG A 133 -4.66 -9.27 13.26
N ARG A 134 -3.46 -8.81 12.93
CA ARG A 134 -2.56 -8.17 13.91
C ARG A 134 -2.74 -6.64 13.91
N GLN A 135 -1.97 -5.97 14.75
CA GLN A 135 -2.11 -4.54 14.97
C GLN A 135 -1.57 -3.72 13.80
N ILE A 136 -2.29 -2.67 13.42
CA ILE A 136 -1.83 -1.65 12.47
C ILE A 136 -1.81 -0.30 13.18
N LEU A 137 -0.71 0.44 13.03
CA LEU A 137 -0.50 1.77 13.58
C LEU A 137 -0.06 2.72 12.46
N THR A 138 -0.31 4.01 12.62
CA THR A 138 0.15 5.04 11.69
C THR A 138 1.32 5.80 12.33
N SER A 139 2.41 6.01 11.60
CA SER A 139 3.58 6.67 12.20
C SER A 139 3.35 8.15 12.49
N SER A 140 2.50 8.83 11.72
CA SER A 140 2.14 10.23 11.99
C SER A 140 1.35 10.45 13.28
N ASP A 141 0.73 9.40 13.84
CA ASP A 141 0.02 9.44 15.12
C ASP A 141 0.95 9.18 16.32
N LEU A 142 2.23 8.84 16.07
CA LEU A 142 3.20 8.48 17.11
C LEU A 142 4.25 9.57 17.29
N PRO A 143 4.56 9.98 18.54
CA PRO A 143 5.60 10.98 18.78
C PRO A 143 6.96 10.40 18.41
N THR A 144 7.68 11.07 17.52
CA THR A 144 9.01 10.65 17.07
C THR A 144 9.96 11.83 16.97
N ARG A 145 11.24 11.59 17.27
CA ARG A 145 12.30 12.57 17.08
C ARG A 145 12.67 12.69 15.61
N PRO A 146 13.14 13.86 15.16
CA PRO A 146 13.62 14.03 13.80
C PRO A 146 14.85 13.17 13.53
N GLY A 147 15.04 12.75 12.28
CA GLY A 147 16.14 11.89 11.83
C GLY A 147 15.69 10.45 11.56
N ARG A 148 16.18 9.87 10.44
CA ARG A 148 15.73 8.55 9.96
C ARG A 148 15.93 7.45 11.00
N SER A 149 17.10 7.41 11.64
CA SER A 149 17.44 6.36 12.61
C SER A 149 16.73 6.57 13.95
N GLN A 150 16.70 7.80 14.48
CA GLN A 150 16.00 8.13 15.72
C GLN A 150 14.51 7.83 15.60
N ARG A 151 13.90 8.22 14.48
CA ARG A 151 12.49 7.92 14.21
C ARG A 151 12.20 6.42 14.21
N LEU A 152 13.02 5.61 13.53
CA LEU A 152 12.83 4.16 13.55
C LEU A 152 12.96 3.57 14.96
N ALA A 153 13.91 4.06 15.75
CA ALA A 153 14.07 3.63 17.14
C ALA A 153 12.84 4.02 18.00
N ASP A 154 12.32 5.24 17.85
CA ASP A 154 11.15 5.72 18.58
C ASP A 154 9.89 4.94 18.23
N LEU A 155 9.67 4.66 16.93
CA LEU A 155 8.55 3.83 16.48
C LEU A 155 8.65 2.38 17.00
N ALA A 156 9.86 1.83 17.10
CA ALA A 156 10.07 0.49 17.67
C ALA A 156 9.78 0.49 19.18
N ALA A 157 10.27 1.52 19.89
CA ALA A 157 10.04 1.69 21.32
C ALA A 157 8.55 1.87 21.64
N ALA A 158 7.81 2.65 20.84
CA ALA A 158 6.38 2.90 21.01
C ALA A 158 5.51 1.62 20.93
N THR A 159 6.03 0.55 20.32
CA THR A 159 5.34 -0.73 20.19
C THR A 159 5.90 -1.81 21.13
N GLY A 160 6.92 -1.49 21.93
CA GLY A 160 7.66 -2.48 22.72
C GLY A 160 8.38 -3.53 21.85
N ALA A 161 8.57 -3.25 20.56
CA ALA A 161 9.15 -4.20 19.61
C ALA A 161 10.64 -4.41 19.88
N ARG A 162 11.07 -5.67 19.90
CA ARG A 162 12.49 -6.06 20.02
C ARG A 162 13.14 -6.32 18.66
N THR A 163 12.34 -6.40 17.60
CA THR A 163 12.79 -6.75 16.25
C THR A 163 12.08 -5.90 15.21
N TYR A 164 12.85 -5.35 14.27
CA TYR A 164 12.34 -4.66 13.11
C TYR A 164 12.61 -5.49 11.86
N LEU A 165 11.56 -5.89 11.15
CA LEU A 165 11.68 -6.60 9.87
C LEU A 165 11.96 -5.59 8.74
N CYS A 166 13.19 -5.58 8.24
CA CYS A 166 13.60 -4.85 7.04
C CYS A 166 13.65 -5.79 5.82
N GLY A 167 13.37 -5.25 4.62
CA GLY A 167 13.64 -5.98 3.37
C GLY A 167 15.12 -5.88 3.00
N THR A 168 15.58 -6.72 2.07
CA THR A 168 16.99 -6.78 1.61
C THR A 168 17.52 -5.52 0.91
N GLY A 169 16.71 -4.48 0.75
CA GLY A 169 17.09 -3.21 0.11
C GLY A 169 17.10 -2.01 1.07
N GLY A 170 17.55 -2.21 2.31
CA GLY A 170 17.61 -1.19 3.37
C GLY A 170 18.51 0.01 3.05
#